data_AF-A0A8S2WKD9-F1
#
_entry.id   AF-A0A8S2WKD9-F1
#
_cell.length_a   1.000
_cell.length_b   1.000
_cell.length_c   1.000
_cell.angle_alpha   90.00
_cell.angle_beta   90.00
_cell.angle_gamma   90.00
#
_symmetry.space_group_name_H-M   'P 1'
#
loop_
_entity.id
_entity.type
_entity.pdbx_description
1 polymer ?
#
loop_
_entity_poly.entity_id
_entity_poly.type
_entity_poly.pdbx_seq_one_letter_code
_entity_poly.pdbx_strand_id
1 'polypeptide(L)'
;MKIIKYVDEINIRIKKRFETRGGQTLEDVEKLVKDMDDIRTIPEIESRTAETYYNTIENIRRYMQDLQRDTDKLLTAIDQQLGMTNYRPLARSLLILKRADWINHISPGTYDELMHRITEQLVEYAQQLQDSLTKLDLRLECPDNVRVAKEIIDKIKSMSILETDFPDLEQYTTNIFEYFLQCTTAVFDSIQKYFNFPDKIVCQEIEELNQFKETNKKYDSLNSSGVSLGKDGYPNINASNDKIEQLKTTQTRELEAIQTLKLVMDSQMDKLSSLMQKYNDILNSRPESGAIKTLINVFRGRSQNKEMKALDHLKQHGYERIEDMHDTISEVRHKLRTIEYKEL
;
A
#
# COMPACT_ATOMS: atom_id res chain seq x y z
N MET A 1 -49.43 57.20 40.61
CA MET A 1 -49.48 55.72 40.80
C MET A 1 -49.22 54.94 39.51
N LYS A 2 -49.57 55.44 38.31
CA LYS A 2 -49.29 54.75 37.03
C LYS A 2 -47.79 54.55 36.74
N ILE A 3 -46.94 55.53 37.07
CA ILE A 3 -45.48 55.45 36.82
C ILE A 3 -44.78 54.39 37.68
N ILE A 4 -45.18 54.24 38.94
CA ILE A 4 -44.63 53.19 39.84
C ILE A 4 -44.97 51.80 39.28
N LYS A 5 -46.24 51.59 38.85
CA LYS A 5 -46.65 50.34 38.21
C LYS A 5 -45.86 50.04 36.93
N TYR A 6 -45.48 51.08 36.18
CA TYR A 6 -44.67 50.92 34.98
C TYR A 6 -43.24 50.46 35.29
N VAL A 7 -42.63 50.94 36.39
CA VAL A 7 -41.33 50.42 36.86
C VAL A 7 -41.43 48.95 37.27
N ASP A 8 -42.52 48.56 37.94
CA ASP A 8 -42.77 47.15 38.26
C ASP A 8 -42.97 46.30 37.00
N GLU A 9 -43.65 46.83 35.97
CA GLU A 9 -43.79 46.17 34.67
C GLU A 9 -42.45 46.00 33.95
N ILE A 10 -41.54 46.97 34.03
CA ILE A 10 -40.17 46.86 33.49
C ILE A 10 -39.46 45.67 34.13
N ASN A 11 -39.47 45.56 35.46
CA ASN A 11 -38.85 44.45 36.18
C ASN A 11 -39.42 43.08 35.75
N ILE A 12 -40.74 42.98 35.57
CA ILE A 12 -41.39 41.75 35.08
C ILE A 12 -40.93 41.42 33.65
N ARG A 13 -40.83 42.43 32.76
CA ARG A 13 -40.36 42.23 31.38
C ARG A 13 -38.91 41.74 31.36
N ILE A 14 -38.03 42.34 32.17
CA ILE A 14 -36.63 41.91 32.28
C ILE A 14 -36.54 40.44 32.70
N LYS A 15 -37.26 40.02 33.75
CA LYS A 15 -37.29 38.62 34.18
C LYS A 15 -37.71 37.68 33.05
N LYS A 16 -38.80 38.02 32.36
CA LYS A 16 -39.31 37.22 31.23
C LYS A 16 -38.31 37.12 30.08
N ARG A 17 -37.51 38.17 29.83
CA ARG A 17 -36.45 38.17 28.80
C ARG A 17 -35.30 37.22 29.15
N PHE A 18 -34.94 37.11 30.42
CA PHE A 18 -33.95 36.13 30.87
C PHE A 18 -34.44 34.68 30.76
N GLU A 19 -35.73 34.44 31.02
CA GLU A 19 -36.34 33.11 30.88
C GLU A 19 -36.41 32.63 29.43
N THR A 20 -36.54 33.55 28.45
CA THR A 20 -36.73 33.20 27.04
C THR A 20 -35.43 32.95 26.25
N ARG A 21 -34.25 32.98 26.90
CA ARG A 21 -32.91 32.62 26.35
C ARG A 21 -32.70 32.97 24.86
N GLY A 22 -32.70 34.27 24.52
CA GLY A 22 -32.40 34.77 23.17
C GLY A 22 -31.11 35.58 23.12
N GLY A 23 -30.41 35.60 21.97
CA GLY A 23 -29.17 36.37 21.81
C GLY A 23 -29.33 37.90 21.85
N GLN A 24 -30.56 38.41 21.74
CA GLN A 24 -30.92 39.84 21.88
C GLN A 24 -31.34 40.22 23.30
N THR A 25 -31.33 39.27 24.24
CA THR A 25 -31.87 39.48 25.59
C THR A 25 -31.16 40.61 26.34
N LEU A 26 -29.83 40.77 26.22
CA LEU A 26 -29.09 41.81 26.94
C LEU A 26 -29.29 43.22 26.37
N GLU A 27 -29.35 43.37 25.05
CA GLU A 27 -29.62 44.67 24.39
C GLU A 27 -31.04 45.18 24.69
N ASP A 28 -32.02 44.27 24.76
CA ASP A 28 -33.39 44.62 25.15
C ASP A 28 -33.49 45.00 26.64
N VAL A 29 -32.73 44.31 27.50
CA VAL A 29 -32.69 44.60 28.93
C VAL A 29 -32.00 45.93 29.19
N GLU A 30 -30.93 46.27 28.47
CA GLU A 30 -30.26 47.58 28.57
C GLU A 30 -31.24 48.74 28.37
N LYS A 31 -32.05 48.68 27.31
CA LYS A 31 -33.06 49.72 27.02
C LYS A 31 -34.08 49.84 28.15
N LEU A 32 -34.53 48.72 28.68
CA LEU A 32 -35.49 48.68 29.79
C LEU A 32 -34.90 49.25 31.08
N VAL A 33 -33.63 48.97 31.37
CA VAL A 33 -32.92 49.52 32.52
C VAL A 33 -32.71 51.03 32.34
N LYS A 34 -32.34 51.48 31.15
CA LYS A 34 -32.21 52.90 30.83
C LYS A 34 -33.53 53.66 31.01
N ASP A 35 -34.64 53.11 30.51
CA ASP A 35 -35.98 53.68 30.73
C ASP A 35 -36.28 53.81 32.24
N MET A 36 -35.86 52.81 33.03
CA MET A 36 -36.05 52.80 34.48
C MET A 36 -35.17 53.84 35.19
N ASP A 37 -33.92 53.99 34.78
CA ASP A 37 -32.99 55.02 35.28
C ASP A 37 -33.50 56.43 34.96
N ASP A 38 -33.93 56.67 33.71
CA ASP A 38 -34.47 57.95 33.26
C ASP A 38 -35.70 58.36 34.10
N ILE A 39 -36.59 57.41 34.40
CA ILE A 39 -37.77 57.64 35.26
C ILE A 39 -37.36 57.93 36.72
N ARG A 40 -36.33 57.25 37.21
CA ARG A 40 -35.84 57.37 38.59
C ARG A 40 -34.99 58.61 38.83
N THR A 41 -34.75 59.44 37.82
CA THR A 41 -34.20 60.80 38.01
C THR A 41 -35.12 61.70 38.87
N ILE A 42 -36.40 61.34 39.00
CA ILE A 42 -37.38 62.04 39.84
C ILE A 42 -37.32 61.47 41.29
N PRO A 43 -36.92 62.26 42.31
CA PRO A 43 -36.65 61.76 43.67
C PRO A 43 -37.82 61.00 44.34
N GLU A 44 -39.07 61.45 44.14
CA GLU A 44 -40.24 60.79 44.72
C GLU A 44 -40.50 59.42 44.10
N ILE A 45 -40.12 59.22 42.84
CA ILE A 45 -40.23 57.94 42.17
C ILE A 45 -39.06 57.04 42.57
N GLU A 46 -37.84 57.57 42.64
CA GLU A 46 -36.65 56.86 43.10
C GLU A 46 -36.88 56.18 44.44
N SER A 47 -37.31 56.96 45.46
CA SER A 47 -37.56 56.47 46.81
C SER A 47 -38.62 55.38 46.84
N ARG A 48 -39.71 55.56 46.08
CA ARG A 48 -40.84 54.62 46.07
C ARG A 48 -40.60 53.36 45.26
N THR A 49 -39.62 53.36 44.38
CA THR A 49 -39.28 52.21 43.51
C THR A 49 -37.93 51.58 43.88
N ALA A 50 -37.28 52.03 44.95
CA ALA A 50 -35.94 51.61 45.35
C ALA A 50 -35.82 50.08 45.51
N GLU A 51 -36.80 49.44 46.14
CA GLU A 51 -36.84 47.99 46.31
C GLU A 51 -36.97 47.25 44.96
N THR A 52 -37.90 47.69 44.09
CA THR A 52 -38.07 47.11 42.75
C THR A 52 -36.79 47.24 41.93
N TYR A 53 -36.17 48.42 41.94
CA TYR A 53 -34.92 48.70 41.24
C TYR A 53 -33.77 47.80 41.73
N TYR A 54 -33.56 47.75 43.05
CA TYR A 54 -32.56 46.86 43.64
C TYR A 54 -32.76 45.40 43.22
N ASN A 55 -34.01 44.92 43.29
CA ASN A 55 -34.36 43.58 42.84
C ASN A 55 -34.07 43.37 41.35
N THR A 56 -34.29 44.37 40.50
CA THR A 56 -33.94 44.30 39.07
C THR A 56 -32.44 44.16 38.87
N ILE A 57 -31.61 44.97 39.54
CA ILE A 57 -30.15 44.88 39.47
C ILE A 57 -29.66 43.52 39.94
N GLU A 58 -30.20 43.00 41.05
CA GLU A 58 -29.87 41.66 41.55
C GLU A 58 -30.23 40.54 40.57
N ASN A 59 -31.36 40.65 39.85
CA ASN A 59 -31.71 39.67 38.82
C ASN A 59 -30.72 39.69 37.64
N ILE A 60 -30.28 40.90 37.22
CA ILE A 60 -29.25 41.05 36.18
C ILE A 60 -27.94 40.42 36.65
N ARG A 61 -27.52 40.70 37.90
CA ARG A 61 -26.31 40.11 38.49
C ARG A 61 -26.36 38.58 38.52
N ARG A 62 -27.49 37.99 38.93
CA ARG A 62 -27.68 36.53 38.91
C ARG A 62 -27.61 35.96 37.50
N TYR A 63 -28.23 36.63 36.53
CA TYR A 63 -28.16 36.20 35.14
C TYR A 63 -26.72 36.21 34.59
N MET A 64 -25.91 37.21 34.98
CA MET A 64 -24.50 37.26 34.63
C MET A 64 -23.70 36.11 35.26
N GLN A 65 -23.98 35.76 36.51
CA GLN A 65 -23.38 34.58 37.16
C GLN A 65 -23.78 33.27 36.46
N ASP A 66 -25.02 33.17 35.97
CA ASP A 66 -25.47 32.03 35.19
C ASP A 66 -24.74 31.94 33.84
N LEU A 67 -24.56 33.07 33.14
CA LEU A 67 -23.77 33.14 31.90
C LEU A 67 -22.30 32.76 32.15
N GLN A 68 -21.71 33.22 33.25
CA GLN A 68 -20.38 32.82 33.67
C GLN A 68 -20.28 31.31 33.82
N ARG A 69 -21.19 30.72 34.59
CA ARG A 69 -21.22 29.27 34.82
C ARG A 69 -21.44 28.48 33.53
N ASP A 70 -22.27 28.98 32.61
CA ASP A 70 -22.46 28.35 31.31
C ASP A 70 -21.19 28.49 30.43
N THR A 71 -20.44 29.58 30.54
CA THR A 71 -19.13 29.78 29.90
C THR A 71 -18.07 28.83 30.47
N ASP A 72 -17.98 28.71 31.80
CA ASP A 72 -17.09 27.78 32.50
C ASP A 72 -17.34 26.32 32.07
N LYS A 73 -18.62 25.93 31.93
CA LYS A 73 -18.99 24.61 31.43
C LYS A 73 -18.57 24.39 29.98
N LEU A 74 -18.71 25.40 29.12
CA LEU A 74 -18.25 25.32 27.74
C LEU A 74 -16.73 25.15 27.70
N LEU A 75 -15.97 25.92 28.48
CA LEU A 75 -14.51 25.79 28.59
C LEU A 75 -14.09 24.41 29.11
N THR A 76 -14.76 23.89 30.13
CA THR A 76 -14.48 22.54 30.66
C THR A 76 -14.81 21.45 29.63
N ALA A 77 -15.92 21.60 28.89
CA ALA A 77 -16.29 20.65 27.84
C ALA A 77 -15.32 20.67 26.66
N ILE A 78 -14.78 21.86 26.35
CA ILE A 78 -13.73 22.06 25.35
C ILE A 78 -12.45 21.30 25.73
N ASP A 79 -12.07 21.37 27.00
CA ASP A 79 -10.90 20.68 27.54
C ASP A 79 -11.04 19.15 27.49
N GLN A 80 -12.21 18.64 27.92
CA GLN A 80 -12.47 17.20 28.02
C GLN A 80 -12.76 16.50 26.69
N GLN A 81 -13.02 17.23 25.61
CA GLN A 81 -13.33 16.62 24.31
C GLN A 81 -12.08 16.07 23.62
N LEU A 82 -12.12 14.76 23.35
CA LEU A 82 -11.26 14.08 22.38
C LEU A 82 -11.81 14.34 20.97
N GLY A 83 -11.26 15.31 20.25
CA GLY A 83 -11.60 15.59 18.86
C GLY A 83 -11.57 17.07 18.47
N MET A 84 -12.16 17.39 17.30
CA MET A 84 -12.28 18.77 16.83
C MET A 84 -13.25 19.55 17.72
N THR A 85 -12.68 20.41 18.55
CA THR A 85 -13.43 21.29 19.42
C THR A 85 -14.00 22.47 18.63
N ASN A 86 -15.32 22.65 18.66
CA ASN A 86 -15.97 23.77 17.98
C ASN A 86 -16.11 24.96 18.94
N TYR A 87 -15.25 25.97 18.77
CA TYR A 87 -15.26 27.19 19.59
C TYR A 87 -16.32 28.21 19.17
N ARG A 88 -17.03 28.02 18.04
CA ARG A 88 -18.04 29.00 17.57
C ARG A 88 -19.14 29.32 18.59
N PRO A 89 -19.70 28.33 19.34
CA PRO A 89 -20.68 28.63 20.38
C PRO A 89 -20.09 29.51 21.48
N LEU A 90 -18.84 29.25 21.90
CA LEU A 90 -18.14 30.07 22.88
C LEU A 90 -17.93 31.49 22.34
N ALA A 91 -17.39 31.64 21.13
CA ALA A 91 -17.19 32.94 20.50
C ALA A 91 -18.49 33.76 20.43
N ARG A 92 -19.61 33.11 20.07
CA ARG A 92 -20.92 33.76 20.03
C ARG A 92 -21.39 34.23 21.41
N SER A 93 -21.22 33.39 22.44
CA SER A 93 -21.57 33.75 23.82
C SER A 93 -20.71 34.92 24.33
N LEU A 94 -19.41 34.89 24.04
CA LEU A 94 -18.48 35.95 24.43
C LEU A 94 -18.77 37.26 23.70
N LEU A 95 -19.18 37.22 22.43
CA LEU A 95 -19.61 38.42 21.70
C LEU A 95 -20.86 39.04 22.33
N ILE A 96 -21.82 38.23 22.77
CA ILE A 96 -23.02 38.72 23.48
C ILE A 96 -22.61 39.35 24.82
N LEU A 97 -21.70 38.69 25.55
CA LEU A 97 -21.20 39.19 26.81
C LEU A 97 -20.46 40.52 26.62
N LYS A 98 -19.63 40.65 25.60
CA LYS A 98 -18.86 41.86 25.29
C LYS A 98 -19.73 43.09 25.06
N ARG A 99 -20.97 42.89 24.60
CA ARG A 99 -21.99 43.96 24.43
C ARG A 99 -22.74 44.30 25.71
N ALA A 100 -22.40 43.68 26.83
CA ALA A 100 -23.03 43.88 28.13
C ALA A 100 -22.18 44.76 29.05
N ASP A 101 -21.27 45.57 28.49
CA ASP A 101 -20.41 46.52 29.21
C ASP A 101 -21.23 47.53 30.04
N TRP A 102 -22.42 47.89 29.57
CA TRP A 102 -23.39 48.74 30.26
C TRP A 102 -23.74 48.23 31.66
N ILE A 103 -23.56 46.93 31.96
CA ILE A 103 -23.78 46.37 33.29
C ILE A 103 -22.84 46.98 34.33
N ASN A 104 -21.64 47.41 33.96
CA ASN A 104 -20.76 48.14 34.89
C ASN A 104 -21.34 49.50 35.32
N HIS A 105 -22.21 50.12 34.52
CA HIS A 105 -22.82 51.39 34.89
C HIS A 105 -23.82 51.22 36.05
N ILE A 106 -24.47 50.05 36.14
CA ILE A 106 -25.45 49.73 37.18
C ILE A 106 -24.87 48.89 38.33
N SER A 107 -23.81 48.13 38.07
CA SER A 107 -23.13 47.30 39.05
C SER A 107 -21.63 47.32 38.80
N PRO A 108 -20.92 48.37 39.25
CA PRO A 108 -19.51 48.58 38.96
C PRO A 108 -18.65 47.36 39.31
N GLY A 109 -17.75 46.99 38.39
CA GLY A 109 -16.83 45.88 38.55
C GLY A 109 -17.38 44.51 38.18
N THR A 110 -18.71 44.31 38.16
CA THR A 110 -19.30 42.97 37.92
C THR A 110 -18.96 42.43 36.53
N TYR A 111 -19.04 43.27 35.49
CA TYR A 111 -18.73 42.84 34.13
C TYR A 111 -17.20 42.74 33.91
N ASP A 112 -16.43 43.69 34.44
CA ASP A 112 -14.97 43.68 34.32
C ASP A 112 -14.34 42.44 34.96
N GLU A 113 -14.76 42.11 36.19
CA GLU A 113 -14.30 40.90 36.89
C GLU A 113 -14.62 39.62 36.10
N LEU A 114 -15.82 39.56 35.50
CA LEU A 114 -16.22 38.43 34.68
C LEU A 114 -15.37 38.30 33.41
N MET A 115 -15.22 39.39 32.67
CA MET A 115 -14.42 39.39 31.44
C MET A 115 -12.95 39.10 31.70
N HIS A 116 -12.40 39.65 32.78
CA HIS A 116 -11.05 39.37 33.22
C HIS A 116 -10.85 37.88 33.49
N ARG A 117 -11.74 37.27 34.28
CA ARG A 117 -11.65 35.83 34.61
C ARG A 117 -11.77 34.92 33.39
N ILE A 118 -12.68 35.25 32.46
CA ILE A 118 -12.81 34.52 31.18
C ILE A 118 -11.52 34.64 30.37
N THR A 119 -10.93 35.83 30.32
CA THR A 119 -9.67 36.08 29.60
C THR A 119 -8.54 35.25 30.21
N GLU A 120 -8.40 35.26 31.54
CA GLU A 120 -7.41 34.45 32.25
C GLU A 120 -7.57 32.96 31.94
N GLN A 121 -8.80 32.42 31.98
CA GLN A 121 -9.05 31.01 31.66
C GLN A 121 -8.70 30.65 30.23
N LEU A 122 -9.01 31.52 29.25
CA LEU A 122 -8.66 31.30 27.85
C LEU A 122 -7.14 31.31 27.63
N VAL A 123 -6.45 32.25 28.27
CA VAL A 123 -4.98 32.35 28.22
C VAL A 123 -4.33 31.14 28.90
N GLU A 124 -4.80 30.75 30.09
CA GLU A 124 -4.30 29.57 30.80
C GLU A 124 -4.47 28.31 29.95
N TYR A 125 -5.62 28.15 29.30
CA TYR A 125 -5.86 27.02 28.40
C TYR A 125 -4.92 27.03 27.18
N ALA A 126 -4.72 28.18 26.54
CA ALA A 126 -3.78 28.31 25.43
C ALA A 126 -2.33 27.99 25.86
N GLN A 127 -1.95 28.41 27.06
CA GLN A 127 -0.66 28.09 27.66
C GLN A 127 -0.51 26.59 27.94
N GLN A 128 -1.55 25.93 28.47
CA GLN A 128 -1.54 24.47 28.67
C GLN A 128 -1.37 23.69 27.35
N LEU A 129 -1.99 24.16 26.25
CA LEU A 129 -1.79 23.58 24.93
C LEU A 129 -0.34 23.76 24.45
N GLN A 130 0.24 24.94 24.64
CA GLN A 130 1.64 25.21 24.30
C GLN A 130 2.59 24.32 25.10
N ASP A 131 2.40 24.23 26.42
CA ASP A 131 3.20 23.39 27.31
C ASP A 131 3.08 21.91 26.95
N SER A 132 1.88 21.48 26.55
CA SER A 132 1.65 20.10 26.10
C SER A 132 2.42 19.80 24.82
N LEU A 133 2.38 20.71 23.83
CA LEU A 133 3.11 20.54 22.58
C LEU A 133 4.63 20.55 22.78
N THR A 134 5.15 21.47 23.59
CA THR A 134 6.60 21.60 23.83
C THR A 134 7.19 20.40 24.57
N LYS A 135 6.38 19.67 25.34
CA LYS A 135 6.77 18.41 25.99
C LYS A 135 6.75 17.20 25.06
N LEU A 136 6.12 17.29 23.88
CA LEU A 136 6.09 16.19 22.92
C LEU A 136 7.45 16.02 22.25
N ASP A 137 7.94 14.78 22.21
CA ASP A 137 9.08 14.42 21.37
C ASP A 137 8.59 14.18 19.94
N LEU A 138 8.90 15.11 19.03
CA LEU A 138 8.50 15.05 17.62
C LEU A 138 9.55 14.41 16.71
N ARG A 139 10.52 13.68 17.26
CA ARG A 139 11.49 12.92 16.47
C ARG A 139 10.86 11.71 15.78
N LEU A 140 11.59 11.16 14.80
CA LEU A 140 11.13 10.06 13.96
C LEU A 140 10.84 8.76 14.73
N GLU A 141 11.45 8.59 15.90
CA GLU A 141 11.26 7.43 16.76
C GLU A 141 9.89 7.42 17.45
N CYS A 142 9.15 8.53 17.45
CA CYS A 142 7.87 8.68 18.15
C CYS A 142 6.75 9.20 17.23
N PRO A 143 6.36 8.45 16.17
CA PRO A 143 5.38 8.90 15.20
C PRO A 143 3.98 9.18 15.80
N ASP A 144 3.62 8.49 16.89
CA ASP A 144 2.35 8.71 17.59
C ASP A 144 2.23 10.13 18.17
N ASN A 145 3.34 10.75 18.55
CA ASN A 145 3.36 12.12 19.09
C ASN A 145 2.98 13.15 18.02
N VAL A 146 3.20 12.86 16.73
CA VAL A 146 2.79 13.73 15.63
C VAL A 146 1.26 13.85 15.57
N ARG A 147 0.53 12.76 15.86
CA ARG A 147 -0.93 12.80 15.92
C ARG A 147 -1.41 13.71 17.05
N VAL A 148 -0.80 13.59 18.24
CA VAL A 148 -1.13 14.44 19.39
C VAL A 148 -0.81 15.91 19.09
N ALA A 149 0.36 16.19 18.50
CA ALA A 149 0.73 17.54 18.09
C ALA A 149 -0.27 18.13 17.09
N LYS A 150 -0.71 17.33 16.10
CA LYS A 150 -1.76 17.76 15.16
C LYS A 150 -3.06 18.10 15.88
N GLU A 151 -3.50 17.30 16.85
CA GLU A 151 -4.71 17.59 17.64
C GLU A 151 -4.58 18.90 18.43
N ILE A 152 -3.42 19.16 19.03
CA ILE A 152 -3.13 20.43 19.71
C ILE A 152 -3.20 21.61 18.72
N ILE A 153 -2.61 21.45 17.53
CA ILE A 153 -2.62 22.48 16.48
C ILE A 153 -4.05 22.74 15.98
N ASP A 154 -4.84 21.69 15.76
CA ASP A 154 -6.23 21.84 15.33
C ASP A 154 -7.07 22.55 16.43
N LYS A 155 -6.80 22.28 17.71
CA LYS A 155 -7.41 22.97 18.84
C LYS A 155 -7.03 24.45 18.88
N ILE A 156 -5.75 24.82 18.83
CA ILE A 156 -5.36 26.24 18.87
C ILE A 156 -5.84 26.99 17.62
N LYS A 157 -5.79 26.35 16.44
CA LYS A 157 -6.27 26.94 15.19
C LYS A 157 -7.75 27.28 15.26
N SER A 158 -8.55 26.42 15.88
CA SER A 158 -9.98 26.68 16.03
C SER A 158 -10.29 27.73 17.10
N MET A 159 -9.37 28.01 18.02
CA MET A 159 -9.43 29.16 18.94
C MET A 159 -9.16 30.51 18.24
N SER A 160 -8.54 30.53 17.06
CA SER A 160 -8.21 31.80 16.35
C SER A 160 -9.40 32.74 16.12
N ILE A 161 -10.63 32.20 16.09
CA ILE A 161 -11.84 33.01 15.99
C ILE A 161 -12.04 33.95 17.20
N LEU A 162 -11.37 33.67 18.32
CA LEU A 162 -11.42 34.44 19.56
C LEU A 162 -10.35 35.54 19.59
N GLU A 163 -9.31 35.47 18.76
CA GLU A 163 -8.18 36.42 18.77
C GLU A 163 -8.62 37.87 18.48
N THR A 164 -9.70 38.03 17.70
CA THR A 164 -10.29 39.36 17.44
C THR A 164 -10.77 40.04 18.72
N ASP A 165 -11.27 39.26 19.68
CA ASP A 165 -11.80 39.78 20.94
C ASP A 165 -10.79 39.67 22.09
N PHE A 166 -9.84 38.73 22.01
CA PHE A 166 -8.82 38.43 23.00
C PHE A 166 -7.43 38.35 22.33
N PRO A 167 -6.80 39.50 22.04
CA PRO A 167 -5.58 39.56 21.23
C PRO A 167 -4.39 38.83 21.86
N ASP A 168 -4.37 38.70 23.19
CA ASP A 168 -3.31 37.96 23.91
C ASP A 168 -3.20 36.49 23.46
N LEU A 169 -4.26 35.92 22.88
CA LEU A 169 -4.26 34.56 22.33
C LEU A 169 -3.38 34.41 21.08
N GLU A 170 -3.22 35.48 20.28
CA GLU A 170 -2.46 35.46 19.03
C GLU A 170 -1.00 35.04 19.25
N GLN A 171 -0.41 35.48 20.37
CA GLN A 171 0.95 35.11 20.73
C GLN A 171 1.10 33.60 20.95
N TYR A 172 0.16 32.98 21.66
CA TYR A 172 0.19 31.53 21.92
C TYR A 172 -0.01 30.74 20.64
N THR A 173 -0.97 31.15 19.80
CA THR A 173 -1.18 30.57 18.48
C THR A 173 0.11 30.59 17.65
N THR A 174 0.73 31.76 17.55
CA THR A 174 1.99 31.96 16.80
C THR A 174 3.10 31.07 17.33
N ASN A 175 3.33 31.10 18.66
CA ASN A 175 4.38 30.30 19.29
C ASN A 175 4.21 28.79 19.05
N ILE A 176 2.97 28.29 19.13
CA ILE A 176 2.65 26.87 18.90
C ILE A 176 2.96 26.49 17.45
N PHE A 177 2.54 27.31 16.48
CA PHE A 177 2.82 27.07 15.06
C PHE A 177 4.30 27.14 14.73
N GLU A 178 5.02 28.14 15.24
CA GLU A 178 6.45 28.30 15.02
C GLU A 178 7.25 27.13 15.61
N TYR A 179 6.93 26.71 16.85
CA TYR A 179 7.57 25.57 17.48
C TYR A 179 7.37 24.28 16.67
N PHE A 180 6.13 23.99 16.26
CA PHE A 180 5.83 22.82 15.46
C PHE A 180 6.56 22.85 14.10
N LEU A 181 6.58 24.02 13.45
CA LEU A 181 7.30 24.20 12.19
C LEU A 181 8.80 23.97 12.38
N GLN A 182 9.42 24.56 13.39
CA GLN A 182 10.84 24.33 13.71
C GLN A 182 11.16 22.85 13.92
N CYS A 183 10.36 22.15 14.74
CA CYS A 183 10.57 20.73 15.00
C CYS A 183 10.44 19.88 13.73
N THR A 184 9.39 20.12 12.93
CA THR A 184 9.17 19.37 11.69
C THR A 184 10.23 19.66 10.65
N THR A 185 10.65 20.93 10.48
CA THR A 185 11.77 21.31 9.61
C THR A 185 13.06 20.63 10.03
N ALA A 186 13.40 20.63 11.33
CA ALA A 186 14.60 19.96 11.82
C ALA A 186 14.58 18.44 11.55
N VAL A 187 13.40 17.81 11.63
CA VAL A 187 13.23 16.39 11.26
C VAL A 187 13.43 16.21 9.75
N PHE A 188 12.80 17.03 8.91
CA PHE A 188 12.98 16.95 7.45
C PHE A 188 14.44 17.21 7.03
N ASP A 189 15.11 18.17 7.65
CA ASP A 189 16.53 18.44 7.42
C ASP A 189 17.40 17.24 7.84
N SER A 190 17.04 16.56 8.92
CA SER A 190 17.72 15.35 9.38
C SER A 190 17.54 14.18 8.41
N ILE A 191 16.32 13.97 7.91
CA ILE A 191 16.02 13.00 6.84
C ILE A 191 16.84 13.38 5.60
N GLN A 192 16.74 14.61 5.15
CA GLN A 192 17.43 15.08 3.96
C GLN A 192 18.93 14.92 4.11
N LYS A 193 19.52 15.24 5.26
CA LYS A 193 20.94 15.01 5.53
C LYS A 193 21.28 13.53 5.46
N TYR A 194 20.48 12.65 6.07
CA TYR A 194 20.72 11.21 6.08
C TYR A 194 20.63 10.61 4.67
N PHE A 195 19.66 11.03 3.86
CA PHE A 195 19.43 10.51 2.51
C PHE A 195 20.21 11.25 1.39
N ASN A 196 20.63 12.51 1.62
CA ASN A 196 21.53 13.27 0.75
C ASN A 196 22.99 13.18 1.20
N PHE A 197 23.34 12.35 2.19
CA PHE A 197 24.71 11.86 2.26
C PHE A 197 24.94 11.21 0.88
N PRO A 198 25.81 11.77 0.00
CA PRO A 198 26.19 11.04 -1.19
C PRO A 198 26.81 9.80 -0.62
N ASP A 199 26.09 8.70 -0.77
CA ASP A 199 26.20 7.51 0.05
C ASP A 199 27.65 7.07 -0.09
N LYS A 200 28.50 7.49 0.85
CA LYS A 200 29.95 7.61 0.61
C LYS A 200 30.52 6.23 0.32
N ILE A 201 29.84 5.24 0.89
CA ILE A 201 29.96 3.81 0.64
C ILE A 201 29.55 3.48 -0.79
N VAL A 202 28.36 3.83 -1.27
CA VAL A 202 27.94 3.57 -2.66
C VAL A 202 28.82 4.30 -3.68
N CYS A 203 29.23 5.55 -3.42
CA CYS A 203 30.18 6.25 -4.28
C CYS A 203 31.55 5.57 -4.29
N GLN A 204 32.05 5.11 -3.14
CA GLN A 204 33.28 4.32 -3.05
C GLN A 204 33.14 2.96 -3.75
N GLU A 205 32.05 2.24 -3.57
CA GLU A 205 31.78 0.96 -4.22
C GLU A 205 31.61 1.12 -5.74
N ILE A 206 31.00 2.20 -6.21
CA ILE A 206 30.93 2.54 -7.64
C ILE A 206 32.34 2.83 -8.18
N GLU A 207 33.17 3.55 -7.42
CA GLU A 207 34.54 3.87 -7.81
C GLU A 207 35.43 2.60 -7.83
N GLU A 208 35.33 1.74 -6.82
CA GLU A 208 35.98 0.42 -6.75
C GLU A 208 35.51 -0.50 -7.88
N LEU A 209 34.21 -0.53 -8.19
CA LEU A 209 33.65 -1.29 -9.31
C LEU A 209 34.20 -0.81 -10.64
N ASN A 210 34.36 0.50 -10.82
CA ASN A 210 34.95 1.07 -12.03
C ASN A 210 36.45 0.72 -12.14
N GLN A 211 37.21 0.81 -11.05
CA GLN A 211 38.61 0.39 -11.01
C GLN A 211 38.77 -1.12 -11.30
N PHE A 212 37.87 -1.96 -10.79
CA PHE A 212 37.84 -3.39 -11.07
C PHE A 212 37.55 -3.66 -12.56
N LYS A 213 36.59 -2.95 -13.16
CA LYS A 213 36.29 -3.06 -14.61
C LYS A 213 37.48 -2.69 -15.47
N GLU A 214 38.21 -1.62 -15.15
CA GLU A 214 39.42 -1.24 -15.89
C GLU A 214 40.54 -2.26 -15.74
N THR A 215 40.74 -2.76 -14.52
CA THR A 215 41.72 -3.82 -14.26
C THR A 215 41.38 -5.09 -15.02
N ASN A 216 40.11 -5.47 -15.08
CA ASN A 216 39.65 -6.64 -15.84
C ASN A 216 39.86 -6.44 -17.35
N LYS A 217 39.54 -5.28 -17.91
CA LYS A 217 39.85 -4.95 -19.32
C LYS A 217 41.35 -5.05 -19.61
N LYS A 218 42.19 -4.57 -18.70
CA LYS A 218 43.65 -4.66 -18.82
C LYS A 218 44.13 -6.11 -18.73
N TYR A 219 43.57 -6.90 -17.83
CA TYR A 219 43.85 -8.33 -17.71
C TYR A 219 43.45 -9.08 -18.98
N ASP A 220 42.25 -8.84 -19.51
CA ASP A 220 41.76 -9.42 -20.76
C ASP A 220 42.66 -9.05 -21.96
N SER A 221 43.20 -7.82 -21.97
CA SER A 221 44.17 -7.39 -23.00
C SER A 221 45.56 -8.01 -22.86
N LEU A 222 45.94 -8.46 -21.66
CA LEU A 222 47.23 -9.09 -21.35
C LEU A 222 47.16 -10.62 -21.38
N ASN A 223 45.97 -11.20 -21.27
CA ASN A 223 45.77 -12.63 -21.30
C ASN A 223 45.97 -13.14 -22.75
N SER A 224 47.16 -13.66 -23.02
CA SER A 224 47.57 -14.21 -24.34
C SER A 224 46.56 -15.18 -24.93
N SER A 225 45.82 -15.89 -24.06
CA SER A 225 44.74 -16.83 -24.37
C SER A 225 43.58 -16.17 -25.12
N GLY A 226 43.21 -14.93 -24.75
CA GLY A 226 42.16 -14.16 -25.41
C GLY A 226 42.59 -13.63 -26.78
N VAL A 227 43.87 -13.27 -26.92
CA VAL A 227 44.46 -12.85 -28.20
C VAL A 227 44.54 -14.02 -29.19
N SER A 228 44.85 -15.23 -28.73
CA SER A 228 44.80 -16.44 -29.57
C SER A 228 43.37 -16.83 -29.96
N LEU A 229 42.41 -16.80 -29.02
CA LEU A 229 41.00 -17.08 -29.31
C LEU A 229 40.41 -16.14 -30.36
N GLY A 230 40.75 -14.85 -30.28
CA GLY A 230 40.35 -13.85 -31.27
C GLY A 230 40.89 -14.13 -32.68
N LYS A 231 42.10 -14.70 -32.80
CA LYS A 231 42.65 -15.13 -34.11
C LYS A 231 41.90 -16.34 -34.68
N ASP A 232 41.39 -17.21 -33.83
CA ASP A 232 40.61 -18.40 -34.22
C ASP A 232 39.12 -18.09 -34.43
N GLY A 233 38.73 -16.81 -34.38
CA GLY A 233 37.35 -16.35 -34.63
C GLY A 233 36.42 -16.38 -33.41
N TYR A 234 36.95 -16.64 -32.22
CA TYR A 234 36.18 -16.66 -30.97
C TYR A 234 36.44 -15.39 -30.15
N PRO A 235 35.45 -14.51 -29.97
CA PRO A 235 35.66 -13.22 -29.31
C PRO A 235 35.95 -13.33 -27.80
N ASN A 236 35.59 -14.45 -27.16
CA ASN A 236 35.91 -14.75 -25.77
C ASN A 236 35.71 -16.25 -25.46
N ILE A 237 36.10 -16.67 -24.26
CA ILE A 237 35.99 -18.06 -23.80
C ILE A 237 34.54 -18.56 -23.73
N ASN A 238 33.58 -17.67 -23.46
CA ASN A 238 32.17 -18.04 -23.42
C ASN A 238 31.65 -18.40 -24.82
N ALA A 239 32.03 -17.63 -25.85
CA ALA A 239 31.69 -17.95 -27.24
C ALA A 239 32.29 -19.30 -27.69
N SER A 240 33.48 -19.65 -27.19
CA SER A 240 34.06 -20.98 -27.41
C SER A 240 33.27 -22.07 -26.69
N ASN A 241 32.86 -21.84 -25.43
CA ASN A 241 32.06 -22.79 -24.66
C ASN A 241 30.67 -23.01 -25.26
N ASP A 242 30.02 -21.95 -25.74
CA ASP A 242 28.74 -22.02 -26.44
C ASP A 242 28.86 -22.86 -27.72
N LYS A 243 29.99 -22.72 -28.45
CA LYS A 243 30.23 -23.54 -29.64
C LYS A 243 30.47 -25.00 -29.29
N ILE A 244 31.17 -25.28 -28.19
CA ILE A 244 31.37 -26.65 -27.68
C ILE A 244 30.02 -27.26 -27.27
N GLU A 245 29.16 -26.53 -26.57
CA GLU A 245 27.79 -26.95 -26.24
C GLU A 245 26.95 -27.25 -27.49
N GLN A 246 27.00 -26.37 -28.50
CA GLN A 246 26.33 -26.62 -29.79
C GLN A 246 26.84 -27.89 -30.47
N LEU A 247 28.16 -28.10 -30.52
CA LEU A 247 28.73 -29.29 -31.13
C LEU A 247 28.35 -30.56 -30.35
N LYS A 248 28.34 -30.52 -29.02
CA LYS A 248 27.87 -31.62 -28.18
C LYS A 248 26.41 -31.96 -28.46
N THR A 249 25.53 -30.95 -28.49
CA THR A 249 24.11 -31.17 -28.76
C THR A 249 23.86 -31.72 -30.16
N THR A 250 24.60 -31.25 -31.18
CA THR A 250 24.55 -31.84 -32.53
C THR A 250 25.01 -33.29 -32.52
N GLN A 251 26.15 -33.59 -31.88
CA GLN A 251 26.67 -34.95 -31.80
C GLN A 251 25.71 -35.90 -31.09
N THR A 252 25.07 -35.46 -30.00
CA THR A 252 24.05 -36.26 -29.29
C THR A 252 22.87 -36.58 -30.19
N ARG A 253 22.35 -35.59 -30.94
CA ARG A 253 21.24 -35.82 -31.89
C ARG A 253 21.61 -36.80 -33.01
N GLU A 254 22.83 -36.69 -33.53
CA GLU A 254 23.33 -37.62 -34.56
C GLU A 254 23.45 -39.05 -34.01
N LEU A 255 23.94 -39.22 -32.79
CA LEU A 255 24.00 -40.52 -32.12
C LEU A 255 22.60 -41.11 -31.87
N GLU A 256 21.64 -40.30 -31.41
CA GLU A 256 20.24 -40.74 -31.24
C GLU A 256 19.59 -41.17 -32.57
N ALA A 257 19.88 -40.44 -33.66
CA ALA A 257 19.40 -40.79 -35.00
C ALA A 257 20.00 -42.12 -35.49
N ILE A 258 21.30 -42.35 -35.27
CA ILE A 258 22.00 -43.59 -35.59
C ILE A 258 21.40 -44.76 -34.79
N GLN A 259 21.18 -44.59 -33.48
CA GLN A 259 20.57 -45.62 -32.63
C GLN A 259 19.15 -45.97 -33.08
N THR A 260 18.35 -44.95 -33.44
CA THR A 260 16.99 -45.16 -33.95
C THR A 260 17.02 -45.96 -35.26
N LEU A 261 17.94 -45.62 -36.18
CA LEU A 261 18.09 -46.34 -37.44
C LEU A 261 18.49 -47.81 -37.22
N LYS A 262 19.41 -48.05 -36.27
CA LYS A 262 19.84 -49.41 -35.88
C LYS A 262 18.68 -50.26 -35.39
N LEU A 263 17.86 -49.74 -34.46
CA LEU A 263 16.66 -50.42 -33.95
C LEU A 263 15.66 -50.77 -35.06
N VAL A 264 15.45 -49.86 -36.02
CA VAL A 264 14.56 -50.11 -37.17
C VAL A 264 15.11 -51.25 -38.03
N MET A 265 16.42 -51.24 -38.30
CA MET A 265 17.05 -52.29 -39.11
C MET A 265 17.08 -53.64 -38.40
N ASP A 266 17.34 -53.68 -37.10
CA ASP A 266 17.28 -54.91 -36.31
C ASP A 266 15.87 -55.50 -36.33
N SER A 267 14.83 -54.66 -36.15
CA SER A 267 13.43 -55.10 -36.28
C SER A 267 13.10 -55.65 -37.68
N GLN A 268 13.64 -55.04 -38.74
CA GLN A 268 13.50 -55.56 -40.11
C GLN A 268 14.20 -56.91 -40.27
N MET A 269 15.40 -57.05 -39.70
CA MET A 269 16.17 -58.28 -39.74
C MET A 269 15.48 -59.42 -38.98
N ASP A 270 14.86 -59.13 -37.83
CA ASP A 270 14.06 -60.08 -37.06
C ASP A 270 12.83 -60.56 -37.86
N LYS A 271 12.12 -59.63 -38.51
CA LYS A 271 10.99 -59.96 -39.38
C LYS A 271 11.42 -60.88 -40.52
N LEU A 272 12.49 -60.53 -41.23
CA LEU A 272 13.04 -61.33 -42.32
C LEU A 272 13.49 -62.73 -41.84
N SER A 273 14.13 -62.79 -40.67
CA SER A 273 14.56 -64.06 -40.06
C SER A 273 13.36 -64.94 -39.72
N SER A 274 12.29 -64.36 -39.17
CA SER A 274 11.05 -65.09 -38.86
C SER A 274 10.35 -65.62 -40.12
N LEU A 275 10.36 -64.87 -41.21
CA LEU A 275 9.82 -65.30 -42.51
C LEU A 275 10.65 -66.43 -43.10
N MET A 276 11.97 -66.31 -43.04
CA MET A 276 12.88 -67.36 -43.50
C MET A 276 12.70 -68.65 -42.70
N GLN A 277 12.52 -68.55 -41.38
CA GLN A 277 12.23 -69.69 -40.52
C GLN A 277 10.90 -70.36 -40.90
N LYS A 278 9.81 -69.58 -41.06
CA LYS A 278 8.50 -70.13 -41.49
C LYS A 278 8.56 -70.78 -42.87
N TYR A 279 9.28 -70.16 -43.81
CA TYR A 279 9.53 -70.74 -45.13
C TYR A 279 10.21 -72.11 -45.02
N ASN A 280 11.26 -72.20 -44.19
CA ASN A 280 11.97 -73.45 -43.92
C ASN A 280 11.08 -74.48 -43.20
N ASP A 281 10.24 -74.06 -42.25
CA ASP A 281 9.30 -74.93 -41.55
C ASP A 281 8.25 -75.50 -42.51
N ILE A 282 7.74 -74.71 -43.46
CA ILE A 282 6.80 -75.17 -44.50
C ILE A 282 7.48 -76.24 -45.38
N LEU A 283 8.71 -75.99 -45.82
CA LEU A 283 9.50 -76.96 -46.60
C LEU A 283 9.74 -78.26 -45.83
N ASN A 284 10.11 -78.15 -44.55
CA ASN A 284 10.53 -79.27 -43.71
C ASN A 284 9.37 -79.98 -42.99
N SER A 285 8.16 -79.40 -42.98
CA SER A 285 6.97 -79.99 -42.34
C SER A 285 6.69 -81.38 -42.93
N ARG A 286 6.87 -82.44 -42.13
CA ARG A 286 6.46 -83.80 -42.52
C ARG A 286 4.93 -83.87 -42.44
N PRO A 287 4.24 -84.49 -43.41
CA PRO A 287 2.80 -84.67 -43.30
C PRO A 287 2.50 -85.51 -42.05
N GLU A 288 1.71 -84.97 -41.13
CA GLU A 288 1.16 -85.71 -40.01
C GLU A 288 0.39 -86.92 -40.56
N SER A 289 0.98 -88.09 -40.33
CA SER A 289 0.47 -89.37 -40.81
C SER A 289 -0.63 -89.85 -39.86
N GLY A 290 -1.84 -89.33 -40.05
CA GLY A 290 -3.07 -89.90 -39.53
C GLY A 290 -3.71 -90.81 -40.57
N ALA A 291 -3.50 -92.12 -40.42
CA ALA A 291 -4.31 -93.23 -40.93
C ALA A 291 -4.56 -93.39 -42.46
N ILE A 292 -3.98 -94.50 -42.95
CA ILE A 292 -4.53 -95.45 -43.95
C ILE A 292 -4.29 -95.15 -45.44
N LYS A 293 -3.30 -95.90 -45.95
CA LYS A 293 -3.31 -96.77 -47.15
C LYS A 293 -3.85 -96.19 -48.47
N THR A 294 -2.99 -96.39 -49.47
CA THR A 294 -3.21 -96.75 -50.88
C THR A 294 -2.67 -95.70 -51.87
N LEU A 295 -1.89 -96.22 -52.83
CA LEU A 295 -1.45 -95.66 -54.11
C LEU A 295 -0.08 -94.96 -54.18
N ILE A 296 0.83 -95.76 -54.73
CA ILE A 296 2.23 -95.56 -55.12
C ILE A 296 2.45 -94.59 -56.31
N ASN A 297 1.45 -93.80 -56.76
CA ASN A 297 1.62 -92.94 -57.95
C ASN A 297 1.52 -91.41 -57.73
N VAL A 298 1.72 -90.89 -56.51
CA VAL A 298 1.62 -89.44 -56.23
C VAL A 298 2.91 -88.83 -55.66
N PHE A 299 4.07 -89.45 -55.90
CA PHE A 299 5.35 -88.97 -55.34
C PHE A 299 6.13 -87.96 -56.20
N ARG A 300 5.59 -87.50 -57.34
CA ARG A 300 6.09 -86.29 -58.04
C ARG A 300 5.23 -85.02 -57.86
N GLY A 301 3.97 -85.14 -57.46
CA GLY A 301 3.07 -83.99 -57.25
C GLY A 301 3.07 -83.40 -55.83
N ARG A 302 3.59 -84.13 -54.83
CA ARG A 302 3.60 -83.68 -53.42
C ARG A 302 4.78 -82.77 -53.05
N SER A 303 5.90 -82.82 -53.79
CA SER A 303 7.00 -81.84 -53.66
C SER A 303 6.56 -80.47 -54.19
N GLN A 304 5.93 -80.45 -55.37
CA GLN A 304 5.44 -79.23 -56.00
C GLN A 304 4.42 -78.48 -55.14
N ASN A 305 3.56 -79.18 -54.37
CA ASN A 305 2.59 -78.52 -53.50
C ASN A 305 3.26 -77.80 -52.30
N LYS A 306 4.37 -78.32 -51.77
CA LYS A 306 5.09 -77.64 -50.67
C LYS A 306 5.89 -76.46 -51.19
N GLU A 307 6.60 -76.63 -52.30
CA GLU A 307 7.34 -75.55 -52.96
C GLU A 307 6.39 -74.42 -53.36
N MET A 308 5.21 -74.74 -53.90
CA MET A 308 4.21 -73.75 -54.28
C MET A 308 3.63 -73.02 -53.06
N LYS A 309 3.33 -73.71 -51.96
CA LYS A 309 2.90 -73.05 -50.70
C LYS A 309 3.98 -72.18 -50.07
N ALA A 310 5.23 -72.61 -50.13
CA ALA A 310 6.37 -71.83 -49.63
C ALA A 310 6.59 -70.58 -50.51
N LEU A 311 6.42 -70.71 -51.83
CA LEU A 311 6.49 -69.60 -52.78
C LEU A 311 5.31 -68.63 -52.60
N ASP A 312 4.09 -69.12 -52.42
CA ASP A 312 2.90 -68.30 -52.15
C ASP A 312 3.08 -67.51 -50.84
N HIS A 313 3.71 -68.10 -49.82
CA HIS A 313 4.03 -67.40 -48.58
C HIS A 313 5.02 -66.24 -48.80
N LEU A 314 6.06 -66.43 -49.62
CA LEU A 314 6.98 -65.36 -49.99
C LEU A 314 6.28 -64.24 -50.75
N LYS A 315 5.42 -64.58 -51.72
CA LYS A 315 4.65 -63.62 -52.52
C LYS A 315 3.69 -62.79 -51.68
N GLN A 316 3.04 -63.39 -50.69
CA GLN A 316 2.21 -62.66 -49.72
C GLN A 316 2.98 -61.58 -48.94
N HIS A 317 4.31 -61.72 -48.84
CA HIS A 317 5.18 -60.78 -48.16
C HIS A 317 6.01 -59.91 -49.13
N GLY A 318 5.64 -59.92 -50.42
CA GLY A 318 6.21 -59.04 -51.44
C GLY A 318 7.47 -59.58 -52.13
N TYR A 319 7.82 -60.85 -51.95
CA TYR A 319 8.98 -61.48 -52.60
C TYR A 319 8.52 -62.45 -53.70
N GLU A 320 8.98 -62.26 -54.93
CA GLU A 320 8.62 -63.13 -56.06
C GLU A 320 9.38 -64.46 -56.00
N ARG A 321 10.60 -64.45 -55.44
CA ARG A 321 11.50 -65.60 -55.27
C ARG A 321 12.28 -65.53 -53.95
N ILE A 322 12.88 -66.66 -53.56
CA ILE A 322 13.69 -66.74 -52.33
C ILE A 322 14.98 -65.92 -52.43
N GLU A 323 15.52 -65.79 -53.64
CA GLU A 323 16.68 -64.95 -53.95
C GLU A 323 16.39 -63.47 -53.61
N ASP A 324 15.20 -62.96 -53.92
CA ASP A 324 14.81 -61.57 -53.62
C ASP A 324 14.86 -61.27 -52.11
N MET A 325 14.46 -62.26 -51.30
CA MET A 325 14.53 -62.17 -49.84
C MET A 325 15.98 -62.24 -49.34
N HIS A 326 16.81 -63.09 -49.94
CA HIS A 326 18.24 -63.17 -49.63
C HIS A 326 18.99 -61.89 -49.98
N ASP A 327 18.68 -61.26 -51.10
CA ASP A 327 19.22 -59.96 -51.52
C ASP A 327 18.82 -58.86 -50.53
N THR A 328 17.55 -58.83 -50.14
CA THR A 328 17.03 -57.89 -49.13
C THR A 328 17.73 -58.06 -47.77
N ILE A 329 17.92 -59.31 -47.32
CA ILE A 329 18.67 -59.62 -46.08
C ILE A 329 20.13 -59.14 -46.20
N SER A 330 20.75 -59.35 -47.36
CA SER A 330 22.13 -58.96 -47.60
C SER A 330 22.28 -57.44 -47.60
N GLU A 331 21.33 -56.72 -48.17
CA GLU A 331 21.28 -55.25 -48.17
C GLU A 331 21.11 -54.69 -46.75
N VAL A 332 20.16 -55.23 -45.96
CA VAL A 332 19.94 -54.81 -44.57
C VAL A 332 21.19 -55.08 -43.72
N ARG A 333 21.82 -56.25 -43.87
CA ARG A 333 23.08 -56.56 -43.17
C ARG A 333 24.25 -55.66 -43.58
N HIS A 334 24.32 -55.26 -44.84
CA HIS A 334 25.34 -54.33 -45.31
C HIS A 334 25.14 -52.93 -44.73
N LYS A 335 23.88 -52.46 -44.69
CA LYS A 335 23.52 -51.19 -44.07
C LYS A 335 23.79 -51.18 -42.56
N LEU A 336 23.46 -52.26 -41.83
CA LEU A 336 23.79 -52.41 -40.41
C LEU A 336 25.31 -52.32 -40.15
N ARG A 337 26.12 -53.04 -40.94
CA ARG A 337 27.58 -52.95 -40.82
C ARG A 337 28.11 -51.55 -41.09
N THR A 338 27.52 -50.83 -42.06
CA THR A 338 27.92 -49.45 -42.38
C THR A 338 27.59 -48.49 -41.23
N ILE A 339 26.52 -48.75 -40.47
CA ILE A 339 26.17 -48.01 -39.25
C ILE A 339 27.18 -48.32 -38.13
N GLU A 340 27.53 -49.60 -37.93
CA GLU A 340 28.53 -50.01 -36.92
C GLU A 340 29.92 -49.40 -37.17
N TYR A 341 30.33 -49.26 -38.44
CA TYR A 341 31.58 -48.57 -38.80
C TYR A 341 31.55 -47.06 -38.54
N LYS A 342 30.36 -46.45 -38.42
CA LYS A 342 30.21 -45.03 -38.06
C LYS A 342 30.16 -44.81 -36.55
N GLU A 343 29.99 -45.87 -35.76
CA GLU A 343 30.04 -45.82 -34.28
C GLU A 343 31.47 -45.97 -33.73
N LEU A 344 32.43 -46.42 -34.55
CA LEU A 344 33.87 -46.53 -34.25
C LEU A 344 34.64 -45.28 -34.72
#